data_AF-A0A3Q1GI66-F1
#
_entry.id   AF-A0A3Q1GI66-F1
#
_cell.length_a   1.000
_cell.length_b   1.000
_cell.length_c   1.000
_cell.angle_alpha   90.00
_cell.angle_beta   90.00
_cell.angle_gamma   90.00
#
_symmetry.space_group_name_H-M   'P 1'
#
loop_
_entity.id
_entity.type
_entity.pdbx_description
1 polymer ?
#
loop_
_entity_poly.entity_id
_entity_poly.type
_entity_poly.pdbx_seq_one_letter_code
_entity_poly.pdbx_strand_id
1 'polypeptide(L)'
;MLRITLQLFVGVLVLGVTLCDIRCPDGNTCPDLTTCCLTSLGYRCCPYPRAVCCSDKSHCCPSGYRCNLAAQKCDKADQPWLSLPLAKKEAAVEPSSPVLPVIPLQDAESNHVPEETKSTYVRCDSYFSCPDRTTCCRHPKGAWFCCPYYPGRCCLDGFHCCPYGYDCDLTYTHCVRNTLMYPFPPKQALSSVPASRISTPEDKGSLEEAPMTTLTEALSSPSDERVIRCDATFYCPGGRSCCKGTSGNWNCCPFPLGQCCADGKHCCEYGYTCDPSSSTCRKWYSEVPAGAQEDARML
;
A
#
# COMPACT_ATOMS: atom_id res chain seq x y z
N MET A 1 13.60 31.42 39.36
CA MET A 1 14.73 30.66 38.76
C MET A 1 14.26 29.37 38.06
N LEU A 2 13.22 29.44 37.23
CA LEU A 2 12.62 28.26 36.57
C LEU A 2 12.29 28.53 35.09
N ARG A 3 13.11 29.36 34.43
CA ARG A 3 13.03 29.59 32.97
C ARG A 3 14.31 29.22 32.23
N ILE A 4 15.40 28.95 32.96
CA ILE A 4 16.72 28.72 32.37
C ILE A 4 16.97 27.22 32.09
N THR A 5 16.25 26.31 32.76
CA THR A 5 16.35 24.86 32.50
C THR A 5 15.60 24.41 31.24
N LEU A 6 14.64 25.20 30.74
CA LEU A 6 13.88 24.83 29.54
C LEU A 6 14.57 25.21 28.22
N GLN A 7 15.61 26.06 28.25
CA GLN A 7 16.36 26.42 27.04
C GLN A 7 17.49 25.45 26.70
N LEU A 8 17.89 24.55 27.62
CA LEU A 8 18.96 23.58 27.36
C LEU A 8 18.45 22.23 26.83
N PHE A 9 17.14 21.95 26.89
CA PHE A 9 16.55 20.71 26.35
C PHE A 9 16.00 20.84 24.93
N VAL A 10 15.89 22.06 24.39
CA VAL A 10 15.41 22.31 23.02
C VAL A 10 16.54 22.11 21.97
N GLY A 11 17.78 21.89 22.40
CA GLY A 11 18.95 21.92 21.52
C GLY A 11 19.52 20.59 21.00
N VAL A 12 18.99 19.41 21.33
CA VAL A 12 19.74 18.13 21.09
C VAL A 12 18.93 17.02 20.40
N LEU A 13 17.92 17.32 19.59
CA LEU A 13 17.21 16.28 18.81
C LEU A 13 17.04 16.64 17.33
N VAL A 14 18.08 17.23 16.73
CA VAL A 14 18.28 17.24 15.28
C VAL A 14 19.32 16.17 14.93
N LEU A 15 18.94 14.90 15.03
CA LEU A 15 19.65 13.83 14.35
C LEU A 15 18.95 13.62 13.01
N GLY A 16 19.49 14.29 12.00
CA GLY A 16 19.03 14.19 10.62
C GLY A 16 19.01 12.74 10.16
N VAL A 17 17.93 12.36 9.48
CA VAL A 17 17.91 11.11 8.70
C VAL A 17 18.95 11.25 7.59
N THR A 18 20.15 10.73 7.83
CA THR A 18 21.15 10.54 6.78
C THR A 18 20.59 9.49 5.82
N LEU A 19 19.96 9.92 4.72
CA LEU A 19 19.83 9.05 3.56
C LEU A 19 21.26 8.73 3.14
N CYS A 20 21.63 7.46 3.14
CA CYS A 20 22.92 7.09 2.61
C CYS A 20 22.80 7.20 1.09
N ASP A 21 23.82 7.77 0.48
CA ASP A 21 23.87 7.90 -0.95
C ASP A 21 25.10 7.15 -1.41
N ILE A 22 24.92 6.25 -2.38
CA ILE A 22 26.01 5.46 -2.92
C ILE A 22 26.70 6.36 -3.93
N ARG A 23 27.91 6.80 -3.59
CA ARG A 23 28.76 7.53 -4.53
C ARG A 23 29.38 6.56 -5.52
N CYS A 24 29.08 6.78 -6.79
CA CYS A 24 29.67 6.07 -7.90
C CYS A 24 31.10 6.56 -8.20
N PRO A 25 31.92 5.77 -8.91
CA PRO A 25 33.31 6.13 -9.19
C PRO A 25 33.52 7.43 -9.99
N ASP A 26 32.51 7.89 -10.72
CA ASP A 26 32.50 9.16 -11.47
C ASP A 26 32.02 10.36 -10.62
N GLY A 27 31.72 10.16 -9.34
CA GLY A 27 31.19 11.20 -8.46
C GLY A 27 29.67 11.36 -8.53
N ASN A 28 28.99 10.63 -9.42
CA ASN A 28 27.54 10.59 -9.45
C ASN A 28 26.98 9.86 -8.23
N THR A 29 25.78 10.24 -7.84
CA THR A 29 25.16 9.71 -6.63
C THR A 29 23.94 8.87 -6.97
N CYS A 30 23.90 7.67 -6.41
CA CYS A 30 22.78 6.76 -6.52
C CYS A 30 22.06 6.59 -5.17
N PRO A 31 20.72 6.40 -5.17
CA PRO A 31 19.97 6.16 -3.94
C PRO A 31 20.44 4.92 -3.19
N ASP A 32 20.17 4.88 -1.89
CA ASP A 32 20.26 3.66 -1.08
C ASP A 32 19.63 2.45 -1.77
N LEU A 33 20.24 1.27 -1.59
CA LEU A 33 19.81 -0.03 -2.14
C LEU A 33 19.86 -0.17 -3.68
N THR A 34 20.53 0.74 -4.38
CA THR A 34 20.81 0.63 -5.81
C THR A 34 22.26 0.21 -6.07
N THR A 35 22.64 -0.03 -7.33
CA THR A 35 24.03 -0.35 -7.72
C THR A 35 24.51 0.58 -8.81
N CYS A 36 25.68 1.18 -8.64
CA CYS A 36 26.34 1.95 -9.68
C CYS A 36 26.77 1.04 -10.84
N CYS A 37 26.19 1.27 -12.00
CA CYS A 37 26.43 0.49 -13.20
C CYS A 37 26.99 1.38 -14.31
N LEU A 38 28.15 1.01 -14.86
CA LEU A 38 28.80 1.78 -15.93
C LEU A 38 27.95 1.78 -17.21
N THR A 39 27.89 2.92 -17.89
CA THR A 39 27.20 3.16 -19.17
C THR A 39 28.17 3.78 -20.19
N SER A 40 27.68 4.19 -21.36
CA SER A 40 28.47 4.96 -22.34
C SER A 40 28.74 6.40 -21.92
N LEU A 41 27.93 6.96 -21.02
CA LEU A 41 27.97 8.37 -20.60
C LEU A 41 28.42 8.59 -19.16
N GLY A 42 28.82 7.53 -18.44
CA GLY A 42 29.13 7.58 -17.00
C GLY A 42 28.46 6.43 -16.23
N TYR A 43 28.30 6.55 -14.93
CA TYR A 43 27.58 5.59 -14.10
C TYR A 43 26.09 5.97 -14.00
N ARG A 44 25.25 4.94 -13.97
CA ARG A 44 23.82 5.05 -13.75
C ARG A 44 23.38 4.06 -12.70
N CYS A 45 22.23 4.32 -12.09
CA CYS A 45 21.75 3.54 -10.95
C CYS A 45 20.94 2.35 -11.45
N CYS A 46 21.34 1.16 -11.02
CA CYS A 46 20.55 -0.05 -11.19
C CYS A 46 19.61 -0.20 -9.98
N PRO A 47 18.29 -0.38 -10.17
CA PRO A 47 17.30 -0.40 -9.08
C PRO A 47 17.34 -1.69 -8.23
N TYR A 48 18.43 -2.46 -8.35
CA TYR A 48 18.68 -3.66 -7.56
C TYR A 48 19.95 -3.48 -6.73
N PRO A 49 19.96 -3.93 -5.46
CA PRO A 49 21.17 -3.99 -4.67
C PRO A 49 22.07 -5.11 -5.21
N ARG A 50 23.37 -4.83 -5.32
CA ARG A 50 24.38 -5.75 -5.89
C ARG A 50 23.98 -6.29 -7.27
N ALA A 51 23.47 -5.41 -8.13
CA ALA A 51 23.03 -5.73 -9.48
C ALA A 51 24.19 -6.26 -10.34
N VAL A 52 23.86 -7.14 -11.28
CA VAL A 52 24.74 -7.53 -12.37
C VAL A 52 24.58 -6.52 -13.51
N CYS A 53 25.66 -5.79 -13.81
CA CYS A 53 25.70 -4.85 -14.93
C CYS A 53 25.76 -5.62 -16.24
N CYS A 54 24.79 -5.43 -17.13
CA CYS A 54 24.85 -6.05 -18.44
C CYS A 54 25.89 -5.36 -19.35
N SER A 55 26.48 -6.12 -20.27
CA SER A 55 27.51 -5.63 -21.19
C SER A 55 26.98 -4.66 -22.25
N ASP A 56 25.65 -4.60 -22.44
CA ASP A 56 24.97 -3.64 -23.30
C ASP A 56 24.98 -2.20 -22.78
N LYS A 57 25.58 -1.96 -21.60
CA LYS A 57 25.72 -0.66 -20.94
C LYS A 57 24.41 0.06 -20.61
N SER A 58 23.25 -0.53 -20.88
CA SER A 58 21.93 0.10 -20.72
C SER A 58 21.06 -0.62 -19.71
N HIS A 59 21.28 -1.92 -19.51
CA HIS A 59 20.47 -2.75 -18.64
C HIS A 59 21.27 -3.38 -17.50
N CYS A 60 20.52 -3.94 -16.57
CA CYS A 60 21.04 -4.67 -15.43
C CYS A 60 20.07 -5.78 -15.01
N CYS A 61 20.64 -6.73 -14.28
CA CYS A 61 19.91 -7.83 -13.69
C CYS A 61 20.09 -7.83 -12.16
N PRO A 62 19.14 -8.39 -11.41
CA PRO A 62 19.31 -8.57 -9.98
C PRO A 62 20.45 -9.55 -9.69
N SER A 63 20.99 -9.50 -8.47
CA SER A 63 22.03 -10.44 -8.03
C SER A 63 21.60 -11.90 -8.23
N GLY A 64 22.52 -12.74 -8.70
CA GLY A 64 22.26 -14.15 -9.00
C GLY A 64 21.64 -14.43 -10.37
N TYR A 65 21.40 -13.41 -11.19
CA TYR A 65 20.94 -13.55 -12.57
C TYR A 65 22.04 -13.20 -13.58
N ARG A 66 21.95 -13.79 -14.77
CA ARG A 66 22.82 -13.54 -15.91
C ARG A 66 22.05 -12.80 -16.98
N CYS A 67 22.69 -11.79 -17.58
CA CYS A 67 22.09 -11.04 -18.68
C CYS A 67 22.06 -11.89 -19.95
N ASN A 68 20.85 -12.19 -20.44
CA ASN A 68 20.61 -12.72 -21.77
C ASN A 68 20.13 -11.60 -22.68
N LEU A 69 21.08 -10.97 -23.36
CA LEU A 69 20.83 -9.82 -24.24
C LEU A 69 20.02 -10.20 -25.48
N ALA A 70 20.17 -11.43 -25.98
CA ALA A 70 19.43 -11.91 -27.14
C ALA A 70 17.94 -12.07 -26.83
N ALA A 71 17.62 -12.59 -25.63
CA ALA A 71 16.25 -12.75 -25.17
C ALA A 71 15.69 -11.50 -24.45
N GLN A 72 16.52 -10.48 -24.20
CA GLN A 72 16.20 -9.32 -23.35
C GLN A 72 15.71 -9.73 -21.95
N LYS A 73 16.30 -10.81 -21.40
CA LYS A 73 15.92 -11.37 -20.11
C LYS A 73 17.11 -11.62 -19.18
N CYS A 74 16.84 -11.62 -17.89
CA CYS A 74 17.72 -12.04 -16.83
C CYS A 74 17.42 -13.52 -16.54
N ASP A 75 18.36 -14.39 -16.86
CA ASP A 75 18.23 -15.84 -16.65
C ASP A 75 18.90 -16.24 -15.34
N LYS A 76 18.28 -17.14 -14.59
CA LYS A 76 18.86 -17.70 -13.38
C LYS A 76 19.49 -19.06 -13.71
N ALA A 77 20.79 -19.19 -13.45
CA ALA A 77 21.55 -20.39 -13.85
C ALA A 77 20.96 -21.70 -13.31
N ASP A 78 20.38 -21.67 -12.11
CA ASP A 78 19.84 -22.86 -11.43
C ASP A 78 18.34 -23.08 -11.67
N GLN A 79 17.64 -22.15 -12.36
CA GLN A 79 16.18 -22.19 -12.55
C GLN A 79 15.77 -21.62 -13.92
N PRO A 80 15.81 -22.44 -15.00
CA PRO A 80 15.54 -21.99 -16.38
C PRO A 80 14.12 -21.44 -16.61
N TRP A 81 13.16 -21.85 -15.78
CA TRP A 81 11.78 -21.37 -15.84
C TRP A 81 11.59 -19.97 -15.21
N LEU A 82 12.61 -19.44 -14.52
CA LEU A 82 12.55 -18.13 -13.88
C LEU A 82 13.37 -17.11 -14.70
N SER A 83 12.70 -16.52 -15.70
CA SER A 83 13.28 -15.47 -16.55
C SER A 83 12.59 -14.13 -16.29
N LEU A 84 13.33 -13.11 -15.90
CA LEU A 84 12.83 -11.74 -15.70
C LEU A 84 13.20 -10.86 -16.89
N PRO A 85 12.47 -9.79 -17.21
CA PRO A 85 12.93 -8.82 -18.20
C PRO A 85 14.17 -8.06 -17.69
N LEU A 86 15.03 -7.62 -18.61
CA LEU A 86 16.16 -6.74 -18.31
C LEU A 86 15.66 -5.41 -17.72
N ALA A 87 16.22 -4.98 -16.58
CA ALA A 87 15.88 -3.69 -15.99
C ALA A 87 16.73 -2.58 -16.62
N LYS A 88 16.09 -1.46 -16.96
CA LYS A 88 16.79 -0.26 -17.44
C LYS A 88 17.46 0.47 -16.28
N LYS A 89 18.63 1.06 -16.54
CA LYS A 89 19.33 1.89 -15.57
C LYS A 89 18.67 3.27 -15.45
N GLU A 90 18.57 3.76 -14.22
CA GLU A 90 18.04 5.07 -13.88
C GLU A 90 19.15 6.12 -13.90
N ALA A 91 18.82 7.38 -14.20
CA ALA A 91 19.80 8.46 -14.18
C ALA A 91 20.35 8.62 -12.76
N ALA A 92 21.68 8.64 -12.63
CA ALA A 92 22.28 9.05 -11.37
C ALA A 92 22.12 10.57 -11.21
N VAL A 93 22.02 11.03 -9.97
CA VAL A 93 21.93 12.47 -9.70
C VAL A 93 23.32 13.04 -9.94
N GLU A 94 23.45 13.87 -10.98
CA GLU A 94 24.67 14.61 -11.26
C GLU A 94 24.94 15.59 -10.10
N PRO A 95 26.19 15.71 -9.63
CA PRO A 95 26.54 16.71 -8.64
C PRO A 95 26.23 18.10 -9.20
N SER A 96 25.33 18.82 -8.55
CA SER A 96 25.04 20.22 -8.88
C SER A 96 26.33 21.02 -8.79
N SER A 97 26.88 21.37 -9.95
CA SER A 97 27.99 22.31 -10.04
C SER A 97 27.50 23.65 -9.48
N PRO A 98 28.27 24.35 -8.63
CA PRO A 98 27.88 25.65 -8.12
C PRO A 98 27.89 26.64 -9.28
N VAL A 99 26.70 26.95 -9.82
CA VAL A 99 26.54 28.01 -10.81
C VAL A 99 26.57 29.34 -10.05
N LEU A 100 27.62 30.12 -10.31
CA LEU A 100 27.78 31.50 -9.86
C LEU A 100 26.56 32.34 -10.32
N PRO A 101 26.01 33.23 -9.48
CA PRO A 101 24.83 34.01 -9.83
C PRO A 101 25.19 35.08 -10.85
N VAL A 102 24.69 34.93 -12.09
CA VAL A 102 24.58 36.03 -13.04
C VAL A 102 23.18 36.60 -12.87
N ILE A 103 23.10 37.84 -12.40
CA ILE A 103 21.89 38.66 -12.42
C ILE A 103 21.67 39.11 -13.86
N PRO A 104 20.48 38.90 -14.43
CA PRO A 104 19.83 39.99 -15.13
C PRO A 104 18.47 40.35 -14.54
N LEU A 105 18.17 41.64 -14.70
CA LEU A 105 17.07 42.41 -14.16
C LEU A 105 15.68 41.92 -14.60
N GLN A 106 14.74 42.25 -13.73
CA GLN A 106 13.28 42.07 -13.77
C GLN A 106 12.67 42.30 -15.15
N ASP A 107 11.67 41.48 -15.48
CA ASP A 107 10.32 42.00 -15.70
C ASP A 107 9.30 40.99 -15.16
N ALA A 108 8.39 41.52 -14.36
CA ALA A 108 7.32 40.80 -13.70
C ALA A 108 6.25 40.37 -14.72
N GLU A 109 5.70 39.16 -14.57
CA GLU A 109 4.30 39.06 -14.18
C GLU A 109 3.95 37.66 -13.64
N SER A 110 3.50 37.68 -12.39
CA SER A 110 2.59 36.77 -11.70
C SER A 110 2.21 35.45 -12.39
N ASN A 111 2.61 34.34 -11.77
CA ASN A 111 1.71 33.64 -10.85
C ASN A 111 2.53 32.83 -9.86
N HIS A 112 2.41 33.20 -8.59
CA HIS A 112 2.82 32.39 -7.45
C HIS A 112 2.29 30.95 -7.64
N VAL A 113 3.19 30.01 -7.89
CA VAL A 113 2.97 28.61 -7.58
C VAL A 113 3.52 28.45 -6.16
N PRO A 114 2.67 28.31 -5.12
CA PRO A 114 3.17 28.05 -3.79
C PRO A 114 3.97 26.75 -3.81
N GLU A 115 5.22 26.88 -3.40
CA GLU A 115 6.10 25.83 -2.89
C GLU A 115 5.26 24.74 -2.21
N GLU A 116 5.17 23.55 -2.82
CA GLU A 116 4.56 22.41 -2.16
C GLU A 116 5.40 22.06 -0.94
N THR A 117 4.92 22.57 0.19
CA THR A 117 5.21 22.10 1.52
C THR A 117 5.28 20.57 1.47
N LYS A 118 6.50 20.04 1.61
CA LYS A 118 6.81 18.62 1.73
C LYS A 118 5.78 17.98 2.67
N SER A 119 4.78 17.34 2.06
CA SER A 119 3.61 16.83 2.76
C SER A 119 4.08 15.81 3.79
N THR A 120 3.69 16.01 5.05
CA THR A 120 4.00 15.13 6.19
C THR A 120 3.13 13.86 6.23
N TYR A 121 2.33 13.67 5.18
CA TYR A 121 1.40 12.58 5.00
C TYR A 121 1.26 12.23 3.52
N VAL A 122 1.07 10.95 3.23
CA VAL A 122 0.71 10.44 1.92
C VAL A 122 -0.82 10.55 1.77
N ARG A 123 -1.29 11.32 0.79
CA ARG A 123 -2.73 11.34 0.47
C ARG A 123 -3.12 10.06 -0.27
N CYS A 124 -4.12 9.35 0.24
CA CYS A 124 -4.68 8.17 -0.41
C CYS A 124 -5.83 8.55 -1.34
N ASP A 125 -6.70 9.46 -0.91
CA ASP A 125 -7.75 10.09 -1.71
C ASP A 125 -8.17 11.46 -1.15
N SER A 126 -9.34 11.96 -1.55
CA SER A 126 -9.92 13.24 -1.10
C SER A 126 -10.35 13.27 0.37
N TYR A 127 -10.50 12.11 1.02
CA TYR A 127 -11.00 11.98 2.39
C TYR A 127 -10.00 11.31 3.34
N PHE A 128 -9.02 10.57 2.82
CA PHE A 128 -8.14 9.71 3.60
C PHE A 128 -6.66 10.01 3.33
N SER A 129 -5.88 10.06 4.41
CA SER A 129 -4.43 10.19 4.38
C SER A 129 -3.75 9.18 5.31
N CYS A 130 -2.53 8.83 4.93
CA CYS A 130 -1.64 7.99 5.71
C CYS A 130 -0.37 8.76 6.12
N PRO A 131 0.29 8.36 7.22
CA PRO A 131 1.56 8.96 7.63
C PRO A 131 2.62 8.85 6.54
N ASP A 132 3.63 9.71 6.59
CA ASP A 132 4.78 9.59 5.69
C ASP A 132 5.43 8.20 5.71
N ARG A 133 5.98 7.80 4.56
CA ARG A 133 6.65 6.50 4.35
C ARG A 133 5.76 5.28 4.61
N THR A 134 4.46 5.43 4.41
CA THR A 134 3.50 4.32 4.38
C THR A 134 2.91 4.17 2.98
N THR A 135 2.40 2.99 2.66
CA THR A 135 1.68 2.74 1.40
C THR A 135 0.18 2.71 1.65
N CYS A 136 -0.57 3.52 0.90
CA CYS A 136 -2.03 3.47 0.93
C CYS A 136 -2.53 2.15 0.32
N CYS A 137 -3.18 1.32 1.13
CA CYS A 137 -3.81 0.08 0.71
C CYS A 137 -5.33 0.23 0.71
N ARG A 138 -5.93 0.00 -0.47
CA ARG A 138 -7.38 0.10 -0.64
C ARG A 138 -8.04 -1.21 -0.25
N HIS A 139 -8.94 -1.14 0.71
CA HIS A 139 -9.73 -2.27 1.14
C HIS A 139 -10.86 -2.58 0.12
N PRO A 140 -11.23 -3.85 -0.12
CA PRO A 140 -12.30 -4.22 -1.04
C PRO A 140 -13.66 -3.54 -0.73
N LYS A 141 -13.94 -3.24 0.53
CA LYS A 141 -15.13 -2.49 0.99
C LYS A 141 -15.00 -0.95 0.89
N GLY A 142 -13.97 -0.44 0.20
CA GLY A 142 -13.82 0.99 -0.13
C GLY A 142 -13.09 1.87 0.89
N ALA A 143 -12.68 1.33 2.05
CA ALA A 143 -11.88 2.05 3.04
C ALA A 143 -10.38 2.02 2.70
N TRP A 144 -9.60 2.95 3.27
CA TRP A 144 -8.14 2.96 3.14
C TRP A 144 -7.45 2.55 4.43
N PHE A 145 -6.35 1.81 4.27
CA PHE A 145 -5.47 1.40 5.33
C PHE A 145 -4.03 1.75 4.97
N CYS A 146 -3.25 2.11 5.98
CA CYS A 146 -1.87 2.50 5.85
C CYS A 146 -0.98 1.29 6.12
N CYS A 147 -0.30 0.83 5.07
CA CYS A 147 0.75 -0.17 5.19
C CYS A 147 2.04 0.49 5.69
N PRO A 148 2.67 0.01 6.77
CA PRO A 148 3.88 0.59 7.33
C PRO A 148 5.10 0.43 6.41
N TYR A 149 5.01 -0.39 5.36
CA TYR A 149 6.05 -0.55 4.36
C TYR A 149 5.87 0.46 3.23
N TYR A 150 6.98 1.06 2.80
CA TYR A 150 7.04 1.89 1.60
C TYR A 150 8.29 1.53 0.78
N PRO A 151 8.13 1.01 -0.45
CA PRO A 151 6.88 0.51 -1.03
C PRO A 151 6.39 -0.78 -0.34
N GLY A 152 5.09 -0.89 -0.12
CA GLY A 152 4.43 -2.09 0.40
C GLY A 152 3.53 -2.73 -0.65
N ARG A 153 3.39 -4.06 -0.63
CA ARG A 153 2.44 -4.79 -1.47
C ARG A 153 1.16 -5.03 -0.68
N CYS A 154 0.06 -4.44 -1.11
CA CYS A 154 -1.24 -4.64 -0.50
C CYS A 154 -1.78 -6.03 -0.87
N CYS A 155 -2.25 -6.77 0.13
CA CYS A 155 -2.95 -8.02 -0.09
C CYS A 155 -4.36 -7.75 -0.64
N LEU A 156 -4.96 -8.75 -1.29
CA LEU A 156 -6.29 -8.63 -1.89
C LEU A 156 -7.40 -8.48 -0.84
N ASP A 157 -7.16 -8.90 0.39
CA ASP A 157 -8.10 -8.73 1.49
C ASP A 157 -8.15 -7.29 2.01
N GLY A 158 -7.18 -6.45 1.64
CA GLY A 158 -7.14 -5.03 1.99
C GLY A 158 -6.79 -4.70 3.43
N PHE A 159 -6.53 -5.72 4.27
CA PHE A 159 -6.12 -5.54 5.67
C PHE A 159 -4.66 -5.90 5.87
N HIS A 160 -4.11 -6.77 5.05
CA HIS A 160 -2.72 -7.17 5.14
C HIS A 160 -1.90 -6.50 4.05
N CYS A 161 -0.62 -6.33 4.34
CA CYS A 161 0.35 -5.91 3.36
C CYS A 161 1.69 -6.55 3.65
N CYS A 162 2.49 -6.71 2.61
CA CYS A 162 3.81 -7.29 2.68
C CYS A 162 4.88 -6.26 2.31
N PRO A 163 6.10 -6.40 2.85
CA PRO A 163 7.22 -5.60 2.37
C PRO A 163 7.47 -5.87 0.89
N TYR A 164 8.08 -4.90 0.21
CA TYR A 164 8.38 -5.01 -1.21
C TYR A 164 9.13 -6.31 -1.55
N GLY A 165 8.66 -6.99 -2.61
CA GLY A 165 9.23 -8.24 -3.08
C GLY A 165 8.72 -9.51 -2.37
N TYR A 166 7.74 -9.37 -1.48
CA TYR A 166 6.99 -10.49 -0.92
C TYR A 166 5.53 -10.42 -1.35
N ASP A 167 4.96 -11.58 -1.65
CA ASP A 167 3.55 -11.77 -1.95
C ASP A 167 2.83 -12.26 -0.72
N CYS A 168 1.56 -11.93 -0.59
CA CYS A 168 0.72 -12.51 0.45
C CYS A 168 0.43 -13.97 0.08
N ASP A 169 0.50 -14.86 1.06
CA ASP A 169 -0.04 -16.21 0.91
C ASP A 169 -1.55 -16.17 0.70
N LEU A 170 -2.14 -17.29 0.28
CA LEU A 170 -3.58 -17.39 0.01
C LEU A 170 -4.44 -17.17 1.27
N THR A 171 -3.84 -17.27 2.46
CA THR A 171 -4.49 -17.00 3.73
C THR A 171 -4.29 -15.55 4.20
N TYR A 172 -3.51 -14.75 3.47
CA TYR A 172 -3.11 -13.36 3.77
C TYR A 172 -2.46 -13.15 5.14
N THR A 173 -1.99 -14.21 5.77
CA THR A 173 -1.35 -14.20 7.09
C THR A 173 0.16 -14.21 7.00
N HIS A 174 0.72 -14.64 5.87
CA HIS A 174 2.16 -14.71 5.67
C HIS A 174 2.60 -14.04 4.39
N CYS A 175 3.75 -13.41 4.47
CA CYS A 175 4.46 -12.91 3.32
C CYS A 175 5.41 -14.01 2.82
N VAL A 176 5.20 -14.44 1.58
CA VAL A 176 5.96 -15.49 0.93
C VAL A 176 6.77 -14.91 -0.23
N ARG A 177 7.95 -15.48 -0.45
CA ARG A 177 8.76 -15.19 -1.63
C ARG A 177 9.33 -16.50 -2.15
N ASN A 178 8.89 -16.93 -3.33
CA ASN A 178 9.31 -18.19 -3.96
C ASN A 178 9.24 -19.39 -2.97
N THR A 179 8.12 -19.57 -2.27
CA THR A 179 7.84 -20.65 -1.28
C THR A 179 8.58 -20.57 0.07
N LEU A 180 9.47 -19.60 0.28
CA LEU A 180 10.02 -19.33 1.60
C LEU A 180 9.07 -18.44 2.39
N MET A 181 8.63 -18.97 3.54
CA MET A 181 7.77 -18.29 4.50
C MET A 181 8.63 -17.30 5.28
N TYR A 182 8.34 -16.01 5.19
CA TYR A 182 9.08 -14.99 5.94
C TYR A 182 8.70 -15.10 7.42
N PRO A 183 9.67 -15.28 8.34
CA PRO A 183 9.34 -15.43 9.75
C PRO A 183 8.96 -14.08 10.35
N PHE A 184 7.70 -13.95 10.76
CA PHE A 184 7.32 -12.95 11.74
C PHE A 184 7.74 -13.47 13.13
N PRO A 185 8.50 -12.70 13.93
CA PRO A 185 8.57 -13.00 15.36
C PRO A 185 7.14 -12.92 15.96
N PRO A 186 6.80 -13.79 16.92
CA PRO A 186 5.42 -13.94 17.36
C PRO A 186 4.98 -12.69 18.15
N LYS A 187 3.83 -12.15 17.71
CA LYS A 187 3.11 -10.96 18.19
C LYS A 187 3.53 -9.63 17.56
N GLN A 188 3.02 -9.31 16.38
CA GLN A 188 2.73 -7.91 16.05
C GLN A 188 1.34 -7.78 15.42
N ALA A 189 0.68 -6.69 15.80
CA ALA A 189 -0.68 -6.33 15.42
C ALA A 189 -0.85 -6.25 13.89
N LEU A 190 -2.12 -6.23 13.45
CA LEU A 190 -2.55 -6.03 12.07
C LEU A 190 -1.54 -5.18 11.28
N SER A 191 -0.99 -5.75 10.21
CA SER A 191 0.08 -5.11 9.43
C SER A 191 -0.38 -3.83 8.71
N SER A 192 -1.64 -3.41 8.83
CA SER A 192 -2.11 -2.12 8.35
C SER A 192 -3.00 -1.45 9.40
N VAL A 193 -2.92 -0.13 9.46
CA VAL A 193 -3.70 0.71 10.40
C VAL A 193 -4.71 1.52 9.58
N PRO A 194 -5.95 1.76 10.04
CA PRO A 194 -6.91 2.57 9.30
C PRO A 194 -6.36 3.95 8.95
N ALA A 195 -6.64 4.43 7.73
CA ALA A 195 -6.23 5.77 7.30
C ALA A 195 -6.99 6.85 8.08
N SER A 196 -6.31 7.96 8.34
CA SER A 196 -6.91 9.10 9.04
C SER A 196 -7.80 9.88 8.09
N ARG A 197 -8.98 10.32 8.56
CA ARG A 197 -9.83 11.21 7.77
C ARG A 197 -9.21 12.61 7.75
N ILE A 198 -9.17 13.24 6.57
CA ILE A 198 -8.73 14.61 6.42
C ILE A 198 -9.80 15.51 7.05
N SER A 199 -9.52 16.09 8.21
CA SER A 199 -10.38 17.12 8.81
C SER A 199 -10.27 18.38 7.95
N THR A 200 -11.33 18.73 7.22
CA THR A 200 -11.44 20.05 6.61
C THR A 200 -11.71 21.09 7.71
N PRO A 201 -11.09 22.29 7.67
CA PRO A 201 -11.28 23.34 8.68
C PRO A 201 -12.61 24.10 8.52
N GLU A 202 -13.68 23.45 8.08
CA GLU A 202 -15.00 24.08 7.85
C GLU A 202 -16.06 23.70 8.88
N ASP A 203 -15.75 22.89 9.89
CA ASP A 203 -16.65 22.71 11.03
C ASP A 203 -16.35 23.75 12.12
N LYS A 204 -16.68 25.01 11.82
CA LYS A 204 -16.78 26.07 12.84
C LYS A 204 -17.94 27.01 12.52
N GLY A 205 -19.10 26.68 13.06
CA GLY A 205 -20.26 27.55 13.27
C GLY A 205 -21.33 26.75 14.02
N SER A 206 -21.27 26.70 15.36
CA SER A 206 -22.12 27.47 16.29
C SER A 206 -23.61 27.27 15.98
N LEU A 207 -24.40 26.61 16.82
CA LEU A 207 -24.97 27.00 18.14
C LEU A 207 -25.73 25.73 18.63
N GLU A 208 -25.89 25.34 19.89
CA GLU A 208 -26.02 26.03 21.18
C GLU A 208 -25.79 24.99 22.30
N GLU A 209 -25.24 25.42 23.44
CA GLU A 209 -25.01 24.60 24.63
C GLU A 209 -26.33 24.28 25.38
N ALA A 210 -26.46 23.04 25.87
CA ALA A 210 -27.35 22.69 26.97
C ALA A 210 -26.56 21.91 28.05
N PRO A 211 -26.85 22.13 29.35
CA PRO A 211 -25.91 21.85 30.45
C PRO A 211 -25.80 20.37 30.84
N MET A 212 -24.66 20.04 31.48
CA MET A 212 -24.30 18.70 31.94
C MET A 212 -25.35 18.06 32.86
N THR A 213 -25.69 16.81 32.57
CA THR A 213 -26.23 15.85 33.54
C THR A 213 -25.26 14.69 33.69
N THR A 214 -25.03 14.30 34.94
CA THR A 214 -24.14 13.20 35.35
C THR A 214 -24.53 11.86 34.72
N LEU A 215 -23.58 11.18 34.09
CA LEU A 215 -23.69 9.75 33.79
C LEU A 215 -22.44 9.02 34.27
N THR A 216 -22.65 8.33 35.39
CA THR A 216 -22.11 7.05 35.84
C THR A 216 -21.19 6.29 34.87
N GLU A 217 -20.05 5.84 35.39
CA GLU A 217 -19.20 4.83 34.72
C GLU A 217 -19.89 3.47 34.62
N ALA A 218 -19.73 2.89 33.43
CA ALA A 218 -19.74 1.47 33.08
C ALA A 218 -20.98 0.63 33.44
N LEU A 219 -21.89 0.52 32.48
CA LEU A 219 -22.46 -0.77 32.12
C LEU A 219 -22.00 -1.11 30.71
N SER A 220 -21.07 -2.06 30.64
CA SER A 220 -20.86 -2.91 29.48
C SER A 220 -22.23 -3.44 29.02
N SER A 221 -22.67 -3.03 27.83
CA SER A 221 -23.84 -3.59 27.15
C SER A 221 -23.43 -4.10 25.77
N PRO A 222 -24.01 -5.23 25.32
CA PRO A 222 -23.34 -6.20 24.48
C PRO A 222 -23.52 -5.89 22.99
N SER A 223 -22.49 -6.25 22.21
CA SER A 223 -22.54 -6.44 20.75
C SER A 223 -23.22 -5.31 19.96
N ASP A 224 -22.50 -4.23 19.68
CA ASP A 224 -22.81 -3.43 18.50
C ASP A 224 -22.63 -4.33 17.26
N GLU A 225 -23.76 -4.73 16.67
CA GLU A 225 -23.83 -5.50 15.44
C GLU A 225 -23.03 -4.79 14.34
N ARG A 226 -21.84 -5.29 14.04
CA ARG A 226 -21.00 -4.78 12.96
C ARG A 226 -21.70 -5.00 11.62
N VAL A 227 -22.44 -3.99 11.13
CA VAL A 227 -23.07 -4.03 9.81
C VAL A 227 -22.04 -3.88 8.68
N ILE A 228 -22.23 -4.60 7.59
CA ILE A 228 -21.39 -4.60 6.39
C ILE A 228 -22.10 -3.75 5.33
N ARG A 229 -21.66 -2.51 5.13
CA ARG A 229 -22.22 -1.62 4.11
C ARG A 229 -21.84 -2.11 2.71
N CYS A 230 -22.85 -2.29 1.85
CA CYS A 230 -22.67 -2.70 0.46
C CYS A 230 -22.51 -1.48 -0.45
N ASP A 231 -23.31 -0.44 -0.19
CA ASP A 231 -23.19 0.88 -0.83
C ASP A 231 -23.73 1.99 0.09
N ALA A 232 -24.16 3.12 -0.51
CA ALA A 232 -24.70 4.28 0.20
C ALA A 232 -26.09 4.04 0.82
N THR A 233 -26.86 3.07 0.32
CA THR A 233 -28.25 2.83 0.74
C THR A 233 -28.51 1.43 1.27
N PHE A 234 -27.63 0.45 1.01
CA PHE A 234 -27.83 -0.95 1.35
C PHE A 234 -26.70 -1.51 2.24
N TYR A 235 -27.08 -2.37 3.20
CA TYR A 235 -26.16 -3.04 4.11
C TYR A 235 -26.58 -4.49 4.42
N CYS A 236 -25.61 -5.26 4.90
CA CYS A 236 -25.78 -6.62 5.40
C CYS A 236 -25.46 -6.71 6.89
N PRO A 237 -26.09 -7.64 7.63
CA PRO A 237 -25.69 -7.96 9.01
C PRO A 237 -24.23 -8.41 9.12
N GLY A 238 -23.67 -8.34 10.33
CA GLY A 238 -22.31 -8.80 10.60
C GLY A 238 -22.07 -10.26 10.25
N GLY A 239 -20.88 -10.56 9.72
CA GLY A 239 -20.51 -11.91 9.27
C GLY A 239 -20.98 -12.27 7.86
N ARG A 240 -21.70 -11.38 7.17
CA ARG A 240 -22.13 -11.57 5.77
C ARG A 240 -21.22 -10.80 4.78
N SER A 241 -21.34 -11.10 3.49
CA SER A 241 -20.69 -10.34 2.41
C SER A 241 -21.71 -9.84 1.39
N CYS A 242 -21.37 -8.76 0.68
CA CYS A 242 -22.26 -8.14 -0.29
C CYS A 242 -22.04 -8.75 -1.67
N CYS A 243 -23.10 -9.24 -2.28
CA CYS A 243 -23.14 -9.73 -3.66
C CYS A 243 -24.11 -8.92 -4.48
N LYS A 244 -23.72 -8.61 -5.71
CA LYS A 244 -24.56 -7.86 -6.63
C LYS A 244 -25.37 -8.84 -7.48
N GLY A 245 -26.69 -8.70 -7.45
CA GLY A 245 -27.61 -9.47 -8.28
C GLY A 245 -27.52 -9.08 -9.77
N THR A 246 -28.15 -9.88 -10.63
CA THR A 246 -28.19 -9.64 -12.09
C THR A 246 -28.93 -8.36 -12.47
N SER A 247 -29.88 -7.92 -11.64
CA SER A 247 -30.61 -6.66 -11.79
C SER A 247 -29.88 -5.45 -11.20
N GLY A 248 -28.69 -5.65 -10.61
CA GLY A 248 -27.90 -4.59 -9.98
C GLY A 248 -28.25 -4.28 -8.52
N ASN A 249 -29.23 -4.97 -7.94
CA ASN A 249 -29.57 -4.93 -6.52
C ASN A 249 -28.50 -5.60 -5.65
N TRP A 250 -28.41 -5.20 -4.38
CA TRP A 250 -27.51 -5.82 -3.41
C TRP A 250 -28.20 -6.93 -2.64
N ASN A 251 -27.50 -8.03 -2.49
CA ASN A 251 -27.87 -9.16 -1.67
C ASN A 251 -26.73 -9.49 -0.70
N CYS A 252 -27.08 -10.13 0.41
CA CYS A 252 -26.21 -10.60 1.46
C CYS A 252 -25.93 -12.08 1.28
N CYS A 253 -24.67 -12.40 1.00
CA CYS A 253 -24.14 -13.74 1.07
C CYS A 253 -23.86 -14.11 2.54
N PRO A 254 -24.25 -15.31 3.00
CA PRO A 254 -24.02 -15.76 4.38
C PRO A 254 -22.54 -15.92 4.76
N PHE A 255 -21.64 -16.00 3.77
CA PHE A 255 -20.21 -16.20 4.01
C PHE A 255 -19.46 -14.85 4.11
N PRO A 256 -18.62 -14.64 5.14
CA PRO A 256 -17.73 -13.49 5.20
C PRO A 256 -16.61 -13.69 4.18
N LEU A 257 -16.67 -12.98 3.05
CA LEU A 257 -15.80 -13.15 1.86
C LEU A 257 -16.26 -14.22 0.85
N GLY A 258 -17.57 -14.45 0.76
CA GLY A 258 -18.11 -15.36 -0.25
C GLY A 258 -17.86 -14.89 -1.69
N GLN A 259 -17.51 -15.82 -2.57
CA GLN A 259 -17.46 -15.59 -4.00
C GLN A 259 -18.89 -15.55 -4.56
N CYS A 260 -19.29 -14.42 -5.14
CA CYS A 260 -20.61 -14.28 -5.75
C CYS A 260 -20.68 -15.07 -7.06
N CYS A 261 -21.74 -15.86 -7.23
CA CYS A 261 -21.98 -16.59 -8.47
C CYS A 261 -22.60 -15.68 -9.54
N ALA A 262 -22.39 -16.04 -10.80
CA ALA A 262 -22.85 -15.26 -11.95
C ALA A 262 -24.38 -15.19 -12.07
N ASP A 263 -25.09 -16.12 -11.42
CA ASP A 263 -26.55 -16.15 -11.36
C ASP A 263 -27.16 -15.03 -10.50
N GLY A 264 -26.34 -14.33 -9.72
CA GLY A 264 -26.76 -13.23 -8.84
C GLY A 264 -27.66 -13.66 -7.68
N LYS A 265 -27.78 -14.96 -7.41
CA LYS A 265 -28.65 -15.51 -6.34
C LYS A 265 -27.89 -16.40 -5.38
N HIS A 266 -26.78 -16.99 -5.81
CA HIS A 266 -25.98 -17.87 -4.97
C HIS A 266 -24.57 -17.35 -4.77
N CYS A 267 -23.93 -17.81 -3.70
CA CYS A 267 -22.54 -17.51 -3.43
C CYS A 267 -21.84 -18.73 -2.80
N CYS A 268 -20.53 -18.77 -2.98
CA CYS A 268 -19.68 -19.82 -2.42
C CYS A 268 -18.82 -19.27 -1.30
N GLU A 269 -18.47 -20.11 -0.33
CA GLU A 269 -17.48 -19.76 0.68
C GLU A 269 -16.12 -19.43 0.02
N TYR A 270 -15.32 -18.58 0.68
CA TYR A 270 -14.00 -18.22 0.19
C TYR A 270 -13.16 -19.45 -0.17
N GLY A 271 -12.59 -19.45 -1.38
CA GLY A 271 -11.79 -20.55 -1.91
C GLY A 271 -12.58 -21.67 -2.60
N TYR A 272 -13.91 -21.56 -2.70
CA TYR A 272 -14.73 -22.38 -3.60
C TYR A 272 -15.10 -21.61 -4.86
N THR A 273 -15.25 -22.32 -5.98
CA THR A 273 -15.68 -21.76 -7.27
C THR A 273 -17.11 -22.19 -7.57
N CYS A 274 -17.95 -21.28 -8.03
CA CYS A 274 -19.31 -21.59 -8.45
C CYS A 274 -19.31 -22.50 -9.68
N ASP A 275 -20.11 -23.55 -9.66
CA ASP A 275 -20.45 -24.31 -10.85
C ASP A 275 -21.24 -23.43 -11.85
N PRO A 276 -21.23 -23.69 -13.18
CA PRO A 276 -21.97 -22.88 -14.15
C PRO A 276 -23.49 -22.83 -13.90
N SER A 277 -24.05 -23.84 -13.23
CA SER A 277 -25.45 -23.86 -12.77
C SER A 277 -25.70 -23.05 -11.50
N SER A 278 -24.63 -22.62 -10.82
CA SER A 278 -24.60 -21.84 -9.56
C SER A 278 -25.29 -22.47 -8.35
N SER A 279 -25.72 -23.74 -8.44
CA SER A 279 -26.30 -24.48 -7.30
C SER A 279 -25.26 -25.18 -6.43
N THR A 280 -24.04 -25.38 -6.94
CA THR A 280 -22.95 -26.04 -6.21
C THR A 280 -21.65 -25.23 -6.29
N CYS A 281 -20.82 -25.44 -5.28
CA CYS A 281 -19.53 -24.82 -5.07
C CYS A 281 -18.47 -25.91 -5.07
N ARG A 282 -17.46 -25.78 -5.92
CA ARG A 282 -16.39 -26.75 -6.08
C ARG A 282 -15.06 -26.23 -5.54
N LYS A 283 -14.35 -27.11 -4.83
CA LYS A 283 -12.98 -26.91 -4.40
C LYS A 283 -12.24 -28.22 -4.53
N TRP A 284 -11.45 -28.34 -5.59
CA TRP A 284 -10.70 -29.56 -5.91
C TRP A 284 -11.63 -30.78 -6.08
N TYR A 285 -11.61 -31.76 -5.17
CA TYR A 285 -12.51 -32.93 -5.18
C TYR A 285 -13.78 -32.73 -4.33
N SER A 286 -13.92 -31.60 -3.63
CA SER A 286 -15.07 -31.31 -2.77
C SER A 286 -16.13 -30.52 -3.53
N GLU A 287 -17.37 -30.99 -3.46
CA GLU A 287 -18.55 -30.28 -3.96
C GLU A 287 -19.52 -30.06 -2.80
N VAL A 288 -19.85 -28.80 -2.54
CA VAL A 288 -20.78 -28.39 -1.48
C VAL A 288 -21.89 -27.55 -2.08
N PRO A 289 -23.10 -27.53 -1.49
CA PRO A 289 -24.18 -26.66 -1.96
C PRO A 289 -23.78 -25.19 -1.90
N ALA A 290 -24.22 -24.42 -2.88
CA ALA A 290 -24.03 -22.97 -2.85
C ALA A 290 -24.95 -22.33 -1.80
N GLY A 291 -24.45 -21.29 -1.14
CA GLY A 291 -25.24 -20.50 -0.20
C GLY A 291 -26.22 -19.62 -0.96
N ALA A 292 -27.48 -19.61 -0.53
CA ALA A 292 -28.46 -18.66 -1.04
C ALA A 292 -28.15 -17.26 -0.51
N GLN A 293 -28.23 -16.27 -1.38
CA GLN A 293 -28.16 -14.86 -1.00
C GLN A 293 -29.53 -14.38 -0.51
N GLU A 294 -29.54 -13.46 0.45
CA GLU A 294 -30.75 -12.79 0.95
C GLU A 294 -30.75 -11.31 0.53
N ASP A 295 -31.89 -10.65 0.44
CA ASP A 295 -31.90 -9.22 0.08
C ASP A 295 -31.15 -8.36 1.11
N ALA A 296 -30.35 -7.40 0.62
CA ALA A 296 -29.70 -6.44 1.50
C ALA A 296 -30.72 -5.48 2.11
N ARG A 297 -30.47 -5.07 3.35
CA ARG A 297 -31.34 -4.15 4.07
C ARG A 297 -31.02 -2.72 3.67
N MET A 298 -32.05 -1.89 3.55
CA MET A 298 -31.87 -0.46 3.32
C MET A 298 -31.49 0.24 4.63
N LEU A 299 -30.52 1.16 4.57
CA LEU A 299 -30.07 2.01 5.68
C LEU A 299 -31.18 2.96 6.18
#